data_AF-A0A1F6U3Z8-F1
#
_entry.id   AF-A0A1F6U3Z8-F1
#
_cell.length_a   1.000
_cell.length_b   1.000
_cell.length_c   1.000
_cell.angle_alpha   90.00
_cell.angle_beta   90.00
_cell.angle_gamma   90.00
#
_symmetry.space_group_name_H-M   'P 1'
#
loop_
_entity.id
_entity.type
_entity.pdbx_description
1 polymer ?
#
loop_
_entity_poly.entity_id
_entity_poly.type
_entity_poly.pdbx_seq_one_letter_code
_entity_poly.pdbx_strand_id
1 'polypeptide(L)' 'MKCTLCKQGETKPGEVTVTLQRGETTVIFKGVPADVCKNCGEYYLSEKIAKQVMQRAEESVKSGAEVEILRFAA' A
#
# COMPACT_ATOMS: atom_id res chain seq x y z
N MET A 1 7.65 15.37 -3.37
CA MET A 1 9.10 15.10 -3.31
C MET A 1 9.54 14.55 -4.64
N LYS A 2 10.79 14.79 -5.06
CA LYS A 2 11.30 14.15 -6.27
C LYS A 2 11.32 12.64 -6.09
N CYS A 3 10.70 11.91 -7.02
CA CYS A 3 10.59 10.45 -6.95
C CYS A 3 11.97 9.80 -7.01
N THR A 4 12.27 8.96 -6.03
CA THR A 4 13.57 8.27 -5.92
C THR A 4 13.72 7.13 -6.94
N LEU A 5 12.60 6.59 -7.45
CA LEU A 5 12.60 5.51 -8.43
C LEU A 5 12.92 6.02 -9.83
N CYS A 6 12.06 6.85 -10.41
CA CYS A 6 12.26 7.34 -11.78
C CYS A 6 13.22 8.55 -11.87
N LYS A 7 13.46 9.26 -10.77
CA LYS A 7 14.33 10.46 -10.70
C LYS A 7 13.90 11.62 -11.62
N GLN A 8 12.70 11.56 -12.18
CA GLN A 8 12.16 12.55 -13.12
C GLN A 8 10.91 13.25 -12.56
N GLY A 9 9.95 12.48 -12.04
CA GLY A 9 8.67 13.02 -11.57
C GLY A 9 8.68 13.52 -10.13
N GLU A 10 7.67 14.35 -9.82
CA GLU A 10 7.32 14.76 -8.46
C GLU A 10 6.19 13.89 -7.90
N THR A 11 6.26 13.59 -6.61
CA THR A 11 5.16 12.94 -5.89
C THR A 11 4.13 13.95 -5.40
N LYS A 12 2.88 13.52 -5.33
CA LYS A 12 1.76 14.28 -4.76
C LYS A 12 0.87 13.35 -3.93
N PRO A 13 0.16 13.87 -2.91
CA PRO A 13 -0.83 13.09 -2.18
C PRO A 13 -1.88 12.47 -3.12
N GLY A 14 -2.27 11.24 -2.82
CA GLY A 14 -3.29 10.48 -3.53
C GLY A 14 -3.65 9.20 -2.77
N GLU A 15 -4.44 8.35 -3.43
CA GLU A 15 -4.80 7.03 -2.92
C GLU A 15 -4.33 5.95 -3.89
N VAL A 16 -3.91 4.80 -3.33
CA VAL A 16 -3.44 3.65 -4.11
C VAL A 16 -4.08 2.35 -3.64
N THR A 17 -3.89 1.31 -4.45
CA THR A 17 -4.14 -0.07 -4.03
C THR A 17 -2.81 -0.68 -3.62
N VAL A 18 -2.72 -1.18 -2.39
CA VAL A 18 -1.55 -1.90 -1.89
C VAL A 18 -1.88 -3.38 -1.83
N THR A 19 -1.11 -4.19 -2.54
CA THR A 19 -1.24 -5.65 -2.49
C THR A 19 -0.05 -6.23 -1.74
N LEU A 20 -0.31 -6.99 -0.69
CA LEU A 20 0.70 -7.73 0.07
C LEU A 20 0.43 -9.22 -0.07
N GLN A 21 1.50 -10.01 -0.16
CA GLN A 21 1.42 -11.46 -0.22
C GLN A 21 2.41 -12.09 0.76
N ARG A 22 1.97 -13.13 1.47
CA ARG A 22 2.82 -14.00 2.28
C ARG A 22 2.30 -15.42 2.24
N GLY A 23 3.13 -16.35 1.75
CA GLY A 23 2.69 -17.72 1.52
C GLY A 23 1.50 -17.73 0.56
N GLU A 24 0.43 -18.38 0.95
CA GLU A 24 -0.82 -18.47 0.18
C GLU A 24 -1.75 -17.27 0.39
N THR A 25 -1.51 -16.45 1.42
CA THR A 25 -2.35 -15.29 1.73
C THR A 25 -2.00 -14.09 0.86
N THR A 26 -2.99 -13.55 0.15
CA THR A 26 -2.94 -12.27 -0.59
C THR A 26 -3.94 -11.28 0.01
N VAL A 27 -3.46 -10.09 0.39
CA VAL A 27 -4.30 -9.03 0.95
C VAL A 27 -4.23 -7.80 0.07
N ILE A 28 -5.38 -7.31 -0.38
CA ILE A 28 -5.52 -6.16 -1.26
C ILE A 28 -6.17 -5.02 -0.49
N PHE A 29 -5.42 -3.98 -0.18
CA PHE A 29 -5.91 -2.76 0.45
C PHE A 29 -6.24 -1.71 -0.61
N LYS A 30 -7.51 -1.30 -0.70
CA LYS A 30 -7.96 -0.23 -1.60
C LYS A 30 -8.08 1.10 -0.85
N GLY A 31 -7.71 2.20 -1.50
CA GLY A 31 -7.88 3.55 -0.96
C GLY A 31 -6.82 3.93 0.08
N VAL A 32 -5.62 3.37 -0.01
CA VAL A 32 -4.54 3.64 0.95
C VAL A 32 -3.92 5.01 0.63
N PRO A 33 -3.87 5.97 1.58
CA PRO A 33 -3.22 7.25 1.38
C PRO A 33 -1.72 7.10 1.12
N ALA A 34 -1.22 7.74 0.07
CA ALA A 34 0.19 7.69 -0.32
C ALA A 34 0.62 8.98 -1.04
N ASP A 35 1.92 9.20 -1.11
CA ASP A 35 2.51 10.12 -2.06
C ASP A 35 2.80 9.39 -3.37
N VAL A 36 2.16 9.79 -4.47
CA VAL A 36 2.23 9.11 -5.77
C VAL A 36 2.97 9.96 -6.79
N CYS A 37 3.97 9.37 -7.44
CA CYS A 37 4.70 10.00 -8.53
C CYS A 37 3.77 10.24 -9.72
N LYS A 38 3.65 11.50 -10.16
CA LYS A 38 2.82 11.87 -11.32
C LYS A 38 3.38 11.43 -12.67
N ASN A 39 4.60 10.90 -12.72
CA ASN A 39 5.23 10.40 -13.93
C ASN A 39 5.15 8.87 -14.05
N CYS A 40 5.65 8.13 -13.05
CA CYS A 40 5.77 6.67 -13.14
C CYS A 40 4.79 5.89 -12.26
N GLY A 41 3.94 6.55 -11.48
CA GLY A 41 2.95 5.90 -10.61
C GLY A 41 3.50 5.28 -9.33
N GLU A 42 4.82 5.36 -9.09
CA GLU A 42 5.43 4.87 -7.85
C GLU A 42 4.82 5.57 -6.64
N TYR A 43 4.43 4.79 -5.62
CA TYR A 43 3.81 5.30 -4.41
C TYR A 43 4.71 5.13 -3.19
N TYR A 44 4.62 6.10 -2.29
CA TYR A 44 5.36 6.11 -1.03
C TYR A 44 4.35 6.20 0.12
N LEU A 45 4.39 5.22 1.01
CA LEU A 45 3.58 5.23 2.23
C LEU A 45 4.35 5.94 3.35
N SER A 46 3.65 6.72 4.16
CA SER A 46 4.23 7.18 5.43
C SER A 46 4.45 6.00 6.37
N GLU A 47 5.38 6.13 7.32
CA GLU A 47 5.66 5.09 8.32
C GLU A 47 4.38 4.63 9.04
N LYS A 48 3.52 5.58 9.42
CA LYS A 48 2.23 5.29 10.06
C LYS A 48 1.33 4.40 9.19
N ILE A 49 1.18 4.76 7.91
CA ILE A 49 0.30 4.03 6.99
C ILE A 49 0.89 2.65 6.68
N ALA A 50 2.19 2.58 6.41
CA ALA A 50 2.88 1.31 6.17
C ALA A 50 2.69 0.35 7.36
N LYS A 51 2.84 0.83 8.60
CA LYS A 51 2.62 0.03 9.82
C LYS A 51 1.19 -0.49 9.92
N GLN A 52 0.19 0.33 9.60
CA GLN A 52 -1.23 -0.08 9.63
C GLN A 52 -1.55 -1.14 8.58
N VAL A 53 -1.09 -0.95 7.34
CA VAL A 53 -1.28 -1.94 6.25
C VAL A 53 -0.62 -3.26 6.63
N MET A 54 0.61 -3.22 7.13
CA MET A 54 1.33 -4.42 7.57
C MET A 54 0.62 -5.14 8.71
N GLN A 55 0.17 -4.41 9.75
CA GLN A 55 -0.54 -5.02 10.88
C GLN A 55 -1.82 -5.74 10.43
N ARG A 56 -2.64 -5.10 9.60
CA ARG A 56 -3.87 -5.72 9.09
C ARG A 56 -3.57 -6.94 8.21
N ALA A 57 -2.50 -6.90 7.41
CA ALA A 57 -2.09 -8.06 6.61
C ALA A 57 -1.64 -9.24 7.49
N GLU A 58 -0.97 -8.99 8.61
CA GLU A 58 -0.65 -10.03 9.60
C GLU A 58 -1.90 -10.66 10.21
N GLU A 59 -2.94 -9.87 10.45
CA GLU A 59 -4.22 -10.37 10.94
C GLU A 59 -4.87 -11.31 9.91
N SER A 60 -4.86 -10.95 8.63
CA SER A 60 -5.32 -11.82 7.53
C SER A 60 -4.55 -13.14 7.46
N VAL A 61 -3.21 -13.10 7.57
CA VAL A 61 -2.36 -14.31 7.60
C VAL A 61 -2.73 -15.19 8.79
N LYS A 62 -2.90 -14.62 9.98
CA LYS A 62 -3.28 -15.38 11.19
C LYS A 62 -4.67 -15.99 11.11
N SER A 63 -5.57 -15.37 10.35
CA SER A 63 -6.91 -15.91 10.10
C SER A 63 -6.93 -17.08 9.11
N GLY A 64 -5.83 -17.34 8.40
CA GLY A 64 -5.75 -18.36 7.36
C GLY A 64 -6.44 -17.96 6.05
N ALA A 65 -6.65 -16.66 5.81
CA ALA A 65 -7.26 -16.19 4.58
C ALA A 65 -6.35 -16.46 3.37
N GLU A 66 -6.90 -16.99 2.29
CA GLU A 66 -6.18 -17.13 1.02
C GLU A 66 -6.19 -15.79 0.25
N VAL A 67 -7.35 -15.12 0.16
CA VAL A 67 -7.47 -13.81 -0.46
C VAL A 67 -8.42 -12.92 0.35
N GLU A 68 -7.98 -11.70 0.65
CA GLU A 68 -8.81 -10.69 1.32
C GLU A 68 -8.71 -9.33 0.62
N ILE A 69 -9.85 -8.65 0.46
CA ILE A 69 -9.92 -7.30 -0.12
C ILE A 69 -10.48 -6.35 0.93
N LEU A 70 -9.63 -5.45 1.41
CA LEU A 70 -9.94 -4.50 2.47
C LEU A 70 -10.00 -3.08 1.90
N ARG A 71 -10.94 -2.27 2.40
CA ARG A 71 -10.93 -0.83 2.15
C ARG A 71 -10.21 -0.14 3.31
N PHE A 72 -9.24 0.71 2.98
CA PHE A 72 -8.48 1.45 3.96
C PHE A 72 -9.29 2.66 4.45
N ALA A 73 -10.19 2.43 5.41
CA ALA A 73 -10.76 3.50 6.20
C ALA A 73 -9.68 3.97 7.20
N ALA A 74 -9.27 5.23 7.05
CA ALA A 74 -8.30 5.90 7.92
C ALA A 74 -8.88 6.24 9.29
#